data_AF-A0A969FYN2-F1
#
_entry.id   AF-A0A969FYN2-F1
#
_cell.length_a   1.000
_cell.length_b   1.000
_cell.length_c   1.000
_cell.angle_alpha   90.00
_cell.angle_beta   90.00
_cell.angle_gamma   90.00
#
_symmetry.space_group_name_H-M   'P 1'
#
loop_
_entity.id
_entity.type
_entity.pdbx_description
1 polymer ?
#
loop_
_entity_poly.entity_id
_entity_poly.type
_entity_poly.pdbx_seq_one_letter_code
_entity_poly.pdbx_strand_id
1 'polypeptide(L)'
;MSESTHLPSPSSTPKPVLASDEPKPRNHPIPPASHPRQYRAIGIVRGKYTPDEADQLSKGAIVTEDGNIEAVLLGRVISLIKNHIDLEQEHVWVVYPRTRQDDDHLHLQILGVWEPENLDEDIETEDEAEAATPPSSEEIDDGFFSIRGQVIFYDAESKKVIVKIRQSPKKEGEKPKFFKIQLLGALPDKPINHFYDLKVKLLDNVLTIQTCEDMGYVNNRRKGGKPGGGRRFDSKFKGKPQIAGSKPASTVREKPVPRPKPKTEG
;
A
#
# COMPACT_ATOMS: atom_id res chain seq x y z
N MET A 1 -17.13 67.18 27.43
CA MET A 1 -18.09 66.06 27.36
C MET A 1 -17.29 64.79 27.07
N SER A 2 -17.71 63.64 27.59
CA SER A 2 -16.83 62.48 27.73
C SER A 2 -16.63 61.72 26.42
N GLU A 3 -15.39 61.67 25.94
CA GLU A 3 -14.99 60.84 24.80
C GLU A 3 -14.82 59.39 25.26
N SER A 4 -15.58 58.47 24.66
CA SER A 4 -15.63 57.06 25.09
C SER A 4 -14.72 56.19 24.23
N THR A 5 -13.51 55.93 24.72
CA THR A 5 -12.55 55.01 24.11
C THR A 5 -13.10 53.58 24.10
N HIS A 6 -13.45 53.05 22.92
CA HIS A 6 -13.86 51.65 22.77
C HIS A 6 -12.65 50.77 22.43
N LEU A 7 -12.28 49.88 23.35
CA LEU A 7 -11.28 48.84 23.11
C LEU A 7 -11.89 47.68 22.30
N PRO A 8 -11.16 47.07 21.35
CA PRO A 8 -11.48 45.75 20.82
C PRO A 8 -10.74 44.64 21.59
N SER A 9 -11.39 43.48 21.75
CA SER A 9 -10.83 42.25 22.36
C SER A 9 -11.67 41.04 21.85
N PRO A 10 -11.15 39.80 21.86
CA PRO A 10 -10.12 39.40 20.88
C PRO A 10 -10.48 38.11 20.12
N SER A 11 -9.82 37.91 18.97
CA SER A 11 -9.47 36.60 18.39
C SER A 11 -10.53 35.48 18.42
N SER A 12 -11.43 35.46 17.45
CA SER A 12 -12.14 34.22 17.07
C SER A 12 -11.19 33.29 16.30
N THR A 13 -10.65 32.28 16.99
CA THR A 13 -9.92 31.19 16.31
C THR A 13 -10.88 30.44 15.37
N PRO A 14 -10.54 30.27 14.07
CA PRO A 14 -11.34 29.43 13.19
C PRO A 14 -11.23 27.97 13.62
N LYS A 15 -12.37 27.30 13.74
CA LYS A 15 -12.44 25.84 13.96
C LYS A 15 -11.82 25.12 12.76
N PRO A 16 -11.22 23.92 12.94
CA PRO A 16 -10.77 23.12 11.82
C PRO A 16 -12.00 22.68 11.01
N VAL A 17 -12.10 23.20 9.78
CA VAL A 17 -13.13 22.81 8.83
C VAL A 17 -12.87 21.36 8.43
N LEU A 18 -13.86 20.48 8.65
CA LEU A 18 -13.84 19.14 8.07
C LEU A 18 -13.75 19.30 6.55
N ALA A 19 -12.84 18.58 5.91
CA ALA A 19 -12.76 18.58 4.45
C ALA A 19 -14.10 18.07 3.88
N SER A 20 -14.83 18.96 3.20
CA SER A 20 -16.03 18.61 2.45
C SER A 20 -15.65 17.62 1.35
N ASP A 21 -16.38 16.51 1.26
CA ASP A 21 -16.23 15.49 0.22
C ASP A 21 -16.98 15.94 -1.05
N GLU A 22 -16.67 17.14 -1.54
CA GLU A 22 -17.23 17.63 -2.81
C GLU A 22 -16.61 16.88 -3.99
N PRO A 23 -17.42 16.42 -4.96
CA PRO A 23 -16.94 15.67 -6.11
C PRO A 23 -16.19 16.60 -7.07
N LYS A 24 -14.90 16.84 -6.79
CA LYS A 24 -14.02 17.56 -7.71
C LYS A 24 -14.02 16.87 -9.08
N PRO A 25 -14.17 17.60 -10.21
CA PRO A 25 -14.16 17.00 -11.53
C PRO A 25 -12.93 16.12 -11.73
N ARG A 26 -13.14 14.97 -12.39
CA ARG A 26 -12.10 13.98 -12.64
C ARG A 26 -11.38 14.34 -13.92
N ASN A 27 -10.39 15.22 -13.86
CA ASN A 27 -9.61 15.60 -15.03
C ASN A 27 -8.56 14.54 -15.45
N HIS A 28 -8.50 13.37 -14.81
CA HIS A 28 -7.56 12.26 -15.14
C HIS A 28 -7.97 10.94 -14.43
N PRO A 29 -7.78 9.75 -15.03
CA PRO A 29 -8.11 8.45 -14.40
C PRO A 29 -7.34 8.18 -13.11
N ILE A 30 -6.09 8.65 -13.06
CA ILE A 30 -5.20 8.58 -11.90
C ILE A 30 -5.01 10.02 -11.39
N PRO A 31 -5.76 10.48 -10.37
CA PRO A 31 -5.60 11.84 -9.85
C PRO A 31 -4.23 12.04 -9.19
N PRO A 32 -3.73 13.27 -8.99
CA PRO A 32 -2.50 13.51 -8.24
C PRO A 32 -2.64 13.06 -6.77
N ALA A 33 -1.51 12.73 -6.12
CA ALA A 33 -1.51 12.36 -4.71
C ALA A 33 -1.77 13.59 -3.82
N SER A 34 -2.77 13.51 -2.95
CA SER A 34 -3.23 14.64 -2.11
C SER A 34 -2.31 14.89 -0.90
N HIS A 35 -1.52 13.90 -0.48
CA HIS A 35 -0.59 14.03 0.65
C HIS A 35 0.80 13.46 0.36
N PRO A 36 1.88 14.07 0.90
CA PRO A 36 3.26 13.68 0.60
C PRO A 36 3.57 12.20 0.81
N ARG A 37 3.03 11.57 1.87
CA ARG A 37 3.24 10.13 2.17
C ARG A 37 1.95 9.30 2.09
N GLN A 38 1.04 9.67 1.17
CA GLN A 38 -0.12 8.87 0.83
C GLN A 38 0.32 7.57 0.15
N TYR A 39 0.02 6.44 0.79
CA TYR A 39 0.22 5.12 0.19
C TYR A 39 -0.72 4.94 -1.02
N ARG A 40 -0.19 4.38 -2.11
CA ARG A 40 -0.90 4.22 -3.37
C ARG A 40 -0.36 3.01 -4.12
N ALA A 41 -1.24 2.28 -4.79
CA ALA A 41 -0.87 1.47 -5.94
C ALA A 41 -2.11 1.40 -6.81
N ILE A 42 -2.11 2.15 -7.90
CA ILE A 42 -3.16 2.20 -8.92
C ILE A 42 -2.47 2.28 -10.27
N GLY A 43 -3.09 1.71 -11.30
CA GLY A 43 -2.65 1.85 -12.67
C GLY A 43 -3.80 1.84 -13.64
N ILE A 44 -3.43 1.93 -14.90
CA ILE A 44 -4.31 1.80 -16.05
C ILE A 44 -3.82 0.62 -16.88
N VAL A 45 -4.75 -0.16 -17.43
CA VAL A 45 -4.50 -1.21 -18.41
C VAL A 45 -5.60 -1.16 -19.45
N ARG A 46 -5.24 -1.01 -20.73
CA ARG A 46 -6.12 -1.15 -21.88
C ARG A 46 -6.21 -2.64 -22.26
N GLY A 47 -7.40 -3.05 -22.69
CA GLY A 47 -7.60 -4.40 -23.22
C GLY A 47 -9.02 -4.90 -23.01
N LYS A 48 -9.29 -6.12 -23.48
CA LYS A 48 -10.60 -6.74 -23.41
C LYS A 48 -10.75 -7.59 -22.15
N TYR A 49 -11.77 -7.32 -21.32
CA TYR A 49 -12.03 -8.13 -20.14
C TYR A 49 -12.87 -9.36 -20.51
N THR A 50 -12.31 -10.55 -20.33
CA THR A 50 -12.97 -11.84 -20.56
C THR A 50 -13.25 -12.53 -19.22
N PRO A 51 -14.52 -12.72 -18.81
CA PRO A 51 -14.87 -13.51 -17.62
C PRO A 51 -14.42 -14.97 -17.72
N ASP A 52 -14.07 -15.59 -16.60
CA ASP A 52 -13.73 -17.03 -16.53
C ASP A 52 -14.95 -17.92 -16.85
N GLU A 53 -16.13 -17.47 -16.43
CA GLU A 53 -17.43 -18.10 -16.69
C GLU A 53 -18.43 -17.03 -17.13
N ALA A 54 -19.21 -17.29 -18.19
CA ALA A 54 -20.11 -16.31 -18.79
C ALA A 54 -21.13 -15.70 -17.80
N ASP A 55 -21.64 -16.51 -16.87
CA ASP A 55 -22.61 -16.07 -15.84
C ASP A 55 -21.93 -15.40 -14.62
N GLN A 56 -20.60 -15.49 -14.47
CA GLN A 56 -19.86 -15.01 -13.30
C GLN A 56 -18.81 -13.94 -13.64
N LEU A 57 -19.26 -12.72 -13.94
CA LEU A 57 -18.40 -11.55 -14.19
C LEU A 57 -17.37 -11.21 -13.08
N SER A 58 -17.41 -11.85 -11.90
CA SER A 58 -16.55 -11.47 -10.78
C SER A 58 -15.05 -11.78 -10.98
N LYS A 59 -14.72 -12.74 -11.86
CA LYS A 59 -13.37 -13.21 -12.16
C LYS A 59 -13.20 -13.43 -13.66
N GLY A 60 -11.99 -13.20 -14.14
CA GLY A 60 -11.64 -13.28 -15.55
C GLY A 60 -10.19 -12.87 -15.77
N ALA A 61 -9.87 -12.50 -17.00
CA ALA A 61 -8.60 -11.86 -17.35
C ALA A 61 -8.83 -10.60 -18.20
N ILE A 62 -7.92 -9.64 -18.11
CA ILE A 62 -7.76 -8.62 -19.15
C ILE A 62 -6.81 -9.21 -20.19
N VAL A 63 -7.25 -9.27 -21.44
CA VAL A 63 -6.44 -9.60 -22.61
C VAL A 63 -5.81 -8.30 -23.12
N THR A 64 -4.47 -8.22 -23.08
CA THR A 64 -3.68 -7.09 -23.58
C THR A 64 -2.77 -7.55 -24.73
N GLU A 65 -2.07 -6.62 -25.39
CA GLU A 65 -1.08 -6.94 -26.43
C GLU A 65 0.07 -7.84 -25.90
N ASP A 66 0.49 -7.62 -24.64
CA ASP A 66 1.52 -8.39 -23.94
C ASP A 66 1.03 -9.76 -23.41
N GLY A 67 -0.29 -9.99 -23.38
CA GLY A 67 -0.91 -11.25 -22.98
C GLY A 67 -2.05 -11.10 -21.96
N ASN A 68 -2.39 -12.21 -21.30
CA ASN A 68 -3.55 -12.25 -20.40
C ASN A 68 -3.12 -12.02 -18.94
N ILE A 69 -3.83 -11.14 -18.24
CA ILE A 69 -3.59 -10.84 -16.82
C ILE A 69 -4.84 -11.16 -16.00
N GLU A 70 -4.73 -12.06 -15.02
CA GLU A 70 -5.82 -12.41 -14.11
C GLU A 70 -6.40 -11.17 -13.43
N ALA A 71 -7.72 -11.03 -13.45
CA ALA A 71 -8.42 -9.86 -12.93
C ALA A 71 -9.73 -10.19 -12.20
N VAL A 72 -10.02 -9.40 -11.16
CA VAL A 72 -11.27 -9.44 -10.39
C VAL A 72 -12.01 -8.13 -10.51
N LEU A 73 -13.28 -8.16 -10.91
CA LEU A 73 -14.17 -7.01 -10.83
C LEU A 73 -14.53 -6.72 -9.37
N LEU A 74 -14.25 -5.50 -8.90
CA LEU A 74 -14.82 -5.04 -7.63
C LEU A 74 -16.32 -4.80 -7.82
N GLY A 75 -17.15 -5.23 -6.86
CA GLY A 75 -18.62 -5.30 -7.02
C GLY A 75 -19.32 -4.02 -7.50
N ARG A 76 -18.74 -2.84 -7.24
CA ARG A 76 -19.25 -1.55 -7.74
C ARG A 76 -19.16 -1.39 -9.27
N VAL A 77 -18.21 -2.08 -9.91
CA VAL A 77 -17.96 -2.03 -11.36
C VAL A 77 -18.88 -2.99 -12.10
N ILE A 78 -19.32 -4.09 -11.45
CA ILE A 78 -20.20 -5.10 -12.05
C ILE A 78 -21.51 -4.47 -12.55
N SER A 79 -22.11 -3.56 -11.79
CA SER A 79 -23.33 -2.85 -12.20
C SER A 79 -23.10 -1.90 -13.38
N LEU A 80 -21.96 -1.20 -13.40
CA LEU A 80 -21.58 -0.32 -14.50
C LEU A 80 -21.37 -1.11 -15.79
N ILE A 81 -20.67 -2.24 -15.71
CA ILE A 81 -20.44 -3.11 -16.87
C ILE A 81 -21.74 -3.67 -17.44
N LYS A 82 -22.64 -4.20 -16.60
CA LYS A 82 -23.91 -4.79 -17.04
C LYS A 82 -24.85 -3.82 -17.76
N ASN A 83 -24.67 -2.51 -17.57
CA ASN A 83 -25.60 -1.49 -18.03
C ASN A 83 -25.01 -0.58 -19.10
N HIS A 84 -23.68 -0.35 -19.10
CA HIS A 84 -23.04 0.73 -19.87
C HIS A 84 -21.75 0.32 -20.60
N ILE A 85 -21.25 -0.92 -20.50
CA ILE A 85 -19.97 -1.32 -21.11
C ILE A 85 -20.13 -2.60 -21.94
N ASP A 86 -19.73 -2.54 -23.21
CA ASP A 86 -19.71 -3.68 -24.12
C ASP A 86 -18.40 -4.47 -24.01
N LEU A 87 -18.37 -5.48 -23.13
CA LEU A 87 -17.20 -6.34 -22.89
C LEU A 87 -16.63 -7.04 -24.13
N GLU A 88 -17.30 -7.02 -25.29
CA GLU A 88 -16.71 -7.50 -26.53
C GLU A 88 -15.59 -6.60 -27.08
N GLN A 89 -15.48 -5.36 -26.56
CA GLN A 89 -14.51 -4.34 -26.98
C GLN A 89 -13.31 -4.23 -26.02
N GLU A 90 -12.31 -3.43 -26.41
CA GLU A 90 -11.23 -3.04 -25.52
C GLU A 90 -11.60 -1.78 -24.75
N HIS A 91 -11.27 -1.74 -23.46
CA HIS A 91 -11.59 -0.64 -22.57
C HIS A 91 -10.35 -0.19 -21.81
N VAL A 92 -10.35 1.06 -21.33
CA VAL A 92 -9.29 1.60 -20.47
C VAL A 92 -9.63 1.31 -19.00
N TRP A 93 -9.10 0.23 -18.44
CA TRP A 93 -9.39 -0.22 -17.08
C TRP A 93 -8.55 0.51 -16.04
N VAL A 94 -9.21 1.13 -15.06
CA VAL A 94 -8.53 1.64 -13.85
C VAL A 94 -8.41 0.48 -12.86
N VAL A 95 -7.19 0.14 -12.45
CA VAL A 95 -6.90 -1.09 -11.69
C VAL A 95 -6.06 -0.86 -10.43
N TYR A 96 -6.22 -1.72 -9.44
CA TYR A 96 -5.27 -1.90 -8.33
C TYR A 96 -4.44 -3.16 -8.54
N PRO A 97 -3.11 -3.07 -8.70
CA PRO A 97 -2.27 -4.26 -8.82
C PRO A 97 -2.09 -4.97 -7.47
N ARG A 98 -1.92 -6.29 -7.55
CA ARG A 98 -1.60 -7.22 -6.48
C ARG A 98 -0.53 -8.19 -6.96
N THR A 99 0.28 -8.66 -6.04
CA THR A 99 1.12 -9.84 -6.24
C THR A 99 0.49 -10.97 -5.43
N ARG A 100 0.23 -12.11 -6.08
CA ARG A 100 -0.21 -13.35 -5.42
C ARG A 100 0.89 -13.87 -4.48
N GLN A 101 0.50 -14.63 -3.45
CA GLN A 101 1.44 -15.08 -2.41
C GLN A 101 1.98 -16.50 -2.65
N ASP A 102 1.34 -17.22 -3.55
CA ASP A 102 1.55 -18.62 -3.88
C ASP A 102 2.49 -18.82 -5.07
N ASP A 103 2.46 -17.90 -6.05
CA ASP A 103 3.23 -17.98 -7.30
C ASP A 103 3.98 -16.67 -7.68
N ASP A 104 3.92 -15.62 -6.84
CA ASP A 104 4.46 -14.28 -7.09
C ASP A 104 3.90 -13.59 -8.37
N HIS A 105 2.79 -14.07 -8.98
CA HIS A 105 2.23 -13.48 -10.20
C HIS A 105 1.46 -12.16 -9.97
N LEU A 106 1.39 -11.35 -11.03
CA LEU A 106 0.58 -10.14 -11.09
C LEU A 106 -0.91 -10.48 -11.21
N HIS A 107 -1.73 -9.82 -10.41
CA HIS A 107 -3.19 -9.90 -10.45
C HIS A 107 -3.80 -8.50 -10.32
N LEU A 108 -4.87 -8.20 -11.06
CA LEU A 108 -5.48 -6.88 -11.12
C LEU A 108 -6.86 -6.85 -10.45
N GLN A 109 -7.11 -5.86 -9.60
CA GLN A 109 -8.46 -5.60 -9.08
C GLN A 109 -9.05 -4.40 -9.82
N ILE A 110 -10.02 -4.62 -10.69
CA ILE A 110 -10.62 -3.59 -11.53
C ILE A 110 -11.50 -2.68 -10.66
N LEU A 111 -11.20 -1.38 -10.72
CA LEU A 111 -11.77 -0.32 -9.90
C LEU A 111 -12.84 0.50 -10.64
N GLY A 112 -12.75 0.57 -11.97
CA GLY A 112 -13.66 1.27 -12.88
C GLY A 112 -13.12 1.27 -14.31
N VAL A 113 -13.85 1.90 -15.22
CA VAL A 113 -13.46 2.17 -16.62
C VAL A 113 -13.17 3.67 -16.77
N TRP A 114 -12.28 4.03 -17.70
CA TRP A 114 -12.01 5.41 -18.11
C TRP A 114 -12.39 5.64 -19.56
N GLU A 115 -13.65 6.00 -19.78
CA GLU A 115 -14.18 6.37 -21.10
C GLU A 115 -15.08 7.60 -20.93
N PRO A 116 -14.50 8.81 -20.75
CA PRO A 116 -15.29 10.03 -20.58
C PRO A 116 -16.25 10.23 -21.76
N GLU A 117 -15.78 9.91 -22.97
CA GLU A 117 -16.52 9.95 -24.24
C GLU A 117 -17.80 9.09 -24.24
N ASN A 118 -17.85 7.98 -23.49
CA ASN A 118 -18.98 7.04 -23.45
C ASN A 118 -19.80 7.13 -22.15
N LEU A 119 -19.31 7.83 -21.11
CA LEU A 119 -19.85 7.77 -19.75
C LEU A 119 -20.23 9.13 -19.15
N ASP A 120 -19.77 10.25 -19.72
CA ASP A 120 -20.08 11.59 -19.20
C ASP A 120 -21.39 12.19 -19.77
N GLU A 121 -22.12 11.48 -20.66
CA GLU A 121 -23.44 11.92 -21.18
C GLU A 121 -24.50 12.15 -20.07
N ASP A 122 -24.34 11.52 -18.90
CA ASP A 122 -25.24 11.66 -17.74
C ASP A 122 -24.83 12.79 -16.76
N ILE A 123 -23.77 13.56 -17.02
CA ILE A 123 -23.24 14.61 -16.12
C ILE A 123 -23.42 16.02 -16.70
N GLU A 124 -24.68 16.43 -16.89
CA GLU A 124 -25.06 17.84 -17.04
C GLU A 124 -24.86 18.60 -15.71
N THR A 125 -23.62 18.89 -15.32
CA THR A 125 -23.33 19.84 -14.23
C THR A 125 -23.09 21.24 -14.77
N GLU A 126 -24.04 22.15 -14.52
CA GLU A 126 -24.10 23.55 -15.00
C GLU A 126 -23.01 24.50 -14.42
N ASP A 127 -21.91 23.98 -13.86
CA ASP A 127 -20.82 24.77 -13.28
C ASP A 127 -19.64 24.93 -14.27
N GLU A 128 -19.84 25.80 -15.28
CA GLU A 128 -18.83 26.19 -16.28
C GLU A 128 -17.74 27.10 -15.66
N ALA A 129 -16.92 26.54 -14.77
CA ALA A 129 -15.84 27.24 -14.08
C ALA A 129 -14.48 26.55 -14.26
N GLU A 130 -13.79 26.84 -15.37
CA GLU A 130 -12.40 26.42 -15.68
C GLU A 130 -12.09 24.91 -15.52
N ALA A 131 -13.09 24.05 -15.70
CA ALA A 131 -12.90 22.61 -15.76
C ALA A 131 -12.13 22.24 -17.04
N ALA A 132 -10.81 22.04 -16.92
CA ALA A 132 -10.00 21.51 -18.02
C ALA A 132 -10.59 20.18 -18.52
N THR A 133 -10.86 20.11 -19.82
CA THR A 133 -11.42 18.94 -20.51
C THR A 133 -10.64 17.67 -20.10
N PRO A 134 -11.32 16.58 -19.70
CA PRO A 134 -10.64 15.34 -19.37
C PRO A 134 -9.94 14.79 -20.62
N PRO A 135 -8.76 14.15 -20.48
CA PRO A 135 -8.07 13.53 -21.61
C PRO A 135 -8.90 12.38 -22.17
N SER A 136 -8.86 12.24 -23.50
CA SER A 136 -9.59 11.16 -24.19
C SER A 136 -9.08 9.79 -23.75
N SER A 137 -9.87 8.75 -24.01
CA SER A 137 -9.47 7.35 -23.81
C SER A 137 -8.20 6.98 -24.59
N GLU A 138 -7.99 7.61 -25.76
CA GLU A 138 -6.82 7.42 -26.63
C GLU A 138 -5.53 8.03 -26.06
N GLU A 139 -5.61 9.19 -25.40
CA GLU A 139 -4.47 9.94 -24.85
C GLU A 139 -3.83 9.30 -23.60
N ILE A 140 -4.47 8.27 -23.04
CA ILE A 140 -4.01 7.62 -21.81
C ILE A 140 -2.84 6.65 -22.08
N ASP A 141 -1.73 6.86 -21.36
CA ASP A 141 -0.59 5.92 -21.35
C ASP A 141 -1.00 4.56 -20.74
N ASP A 142 -1.19 3.58 -21.61
CA ASP A 142 -1.51 2.20 -21.23
C ASP A 142 -0.43 1.60 -20.31
N GLY A 143 -0.79 0.67 -19.44
CA GLY A 143 0.14 -0.02 -18.56
C GLY A 143 0.86 0.90 -17.58
N PHE A 144 0.43 2.15 -17.40
CA PHE A 144 1.01 3.09 -16.44
C PHE A 144 0.51 2.85 -15.02
N PHE A 145 1.42 2.76 -14.06
CA PHE A 145 1.13 2.56 -12.64
C PHE A 145 1.82 3.62 -11.76
N SER A 146 1.04 4.24 -10.87
CA SER A 146 1.50 5.14 -9.81
C SER A 146 1.53 4.37 -8.48
N ILE A 147 2.74 4.06 -8.00
CA ILE A 147 2.97 3.24 -6.81
C ILE A 147 3.75 4.04 -5.77
N ARG A 148 3.15 4.25 -4.60
CA ARG A 148 3.70 5.03 -3.49
C ARG A 148 3.70 4.20 -2.22
N GLY A 149 4.87 3.91 -1.67
CA GLY A 149 4.95 3.02 -0.52
C GLY A 149 6.34 2.77 0.03
N GLN A 150 6.40 1.91 1.05
CA GLN A 150 7.65 1.60 1.75
C GLN A 150 8.35 0.41 1.09
N VAL A 151 9.56 0.58 0.57
CA VAL A 151 10.39 -0.55 0.11
C VAL A 151 10.79 -1.38 1.33
N ILE A 152 10.50 -2.69 1.29
CA ILE A 152 10.79 -3.62 2.38
C ILE A 152 11.80 -4.71 2.01
N PHE A 153 12.05 -4.88 0.71
CA PHE A 153 13.06 -5.77 0.15
C PHE A 153 13.55 -5.17 -1.17
N TYR A 154 14.85 -5.29 -1.41
CA TYR A 154 15.48 -5.01 -2.69
C TYR A 154 16.63 -6.00 -2.85
N ASP A 155 16.64 -6.69 -3.98
CA ASP A 155 17.81 -7.41 -4.47
C ASP A 155 18.37 -6.68 -5.69
N ALA A 156 19.66 -6.34 -5.64
CA ALA A 156 20.34 -5.62 -6.71
C ALA A 156 20.72 -6.52 -7.89
N GLU A 157 20.85 -7.85 -7.69
CA GLU A 157 21.22 -8.79 -8.74
C GLU A 157 20.02 -9.11 -9.63
N SER A 158 18.92 -9.60 -9.06
CA SER A 158 17.66 -9.82 -9.80
C SER A 158 16.86 -8.54 -10.09
N LYS A 159 17.25 -7.39 -9.52
CA LYS A 159 16.49 -6.13 -9.53
C LYS A 159 15.08 -6.26 -8.93
N LYS A 160 14.82 -7.28 -8.10
CA LYS A 160 13.51 -7.54 -7.47
C LYS A 160 13.29 -6.57 -6.30
N VAL A 161 12.25 -5.74 -6.41
CA VAL A 161 11.82 -4.78 -5.39
C VAL A 161 10.48 -5.25 -4.82
N ILE A 162 10.35 -5.31 -3.48
CA ILE A 162 9.04 -5.49 -2.83
C ILE A 162 8.65 -4.21 -2.09
N VAL A 163 7.53 -3.62 -2.52
CA VAL A 163 6.94 -2.43 -1.89
C VAL A 163 5.78 -2.84 -1.00
N LYS A 164 5.75 -2.33 0.23
CA LYS A 164 4.65 -2.47 1.18
C LYS A 164 3.70 -1.28 1.05
N ILE A 165 2.46 -1.56 0.68
CA ILE A 165 1.38 -0.57 0.58
C ILE A 165 0.46 -0.72 1.78
N ARG A 166 0.28 0.35 2.57
CA ARG A 166 -0.62 0.36 3.73
C ARG A 166 -1.97 0.94 3.33
N GLN A 167 -3.04 0.32 3.78
CA GLN A 167 -4.42 0.82 3.66
C GLN A 167 -4.84 1.41 5.00
N SER A 168 -5.34 2.64 5.00
CA SER A 168 -5.93 3.25 6.18
C SER A 168 -7.13 2.44 6.68
N PRO A 169 -7.37 2.37 8.00
CA PRO A 169 -8.60 1.81 8.56
C PRO A 169 -9.84 2.45 7.92
N LYS A 170 -10.86 1.65 7.56
CA LYS A 170 -12.12 2.20 7.03
C LYS A 170 -13.10 2.57 8.14
N LYS A 171 -12.88 2.04 9.36
CA LYS A 171 -13.68 2.29 10.56
C LYS A 171 -12.76 2.57 11.73
N GLU A 172 -13.21 3.40 12.66
CA GLU A 172 -12.51 3.63 13.92
C GLU A 172 -12.33 2.30 14.68
N GLY A 173 -11.12 2.07 15.22
CA GLY A 173 -10.74 0.82 15.86
C GLY A 173 -10.29 -0.32 14.93
N GLU A 174 -10.48 -0.24 13.61
CA GLU A 174 -9.94 -1.25 12.68
C GLU A 174 -8.40 -1.12 12.59
N LYS A 175 -7.69 -2.26 12.55
CA LYS A 175 -6.23 -2.26 12.37
C LYS A 175 -5.88 -1.92 10.91
N PRO A 176 -4.88 -1.05 10.64
CA PRO A 176 -4.43 -0.77 9.28
C PRO A 176 -4.03 -2.05 8.55
N LYS A 177 -4.66 -2.31 7.40
CA LYS A 177 -4.31 -3.42 6.51
C LYS A 177 -3.10 -3.04 5.67
N PHE A 178 -2.42 -4.04 5.12
CA PHE A 178 -1.37 -3.81 4.14
C PHE A 178 -1.31 -4.98 3.17
N PHE A 179 -0.79 -4.71 1.98
CA PHE A 179 -0.38 -5.73 1.03
C PHE A 179 1.07 -5.46 0.60
N LYS A 180 1.65 -6.42 -0.11
CA LYS A 180 2.95 -6.29 -0.77
C LYS A 180 2.70 -6.30 -2.28
N ILE A 181 3.57 -5.63 -3.01
CA ILE A 181 3.64 -5.69 -4.47
C ILE A 181 5.09 -5.89 -4.88
N GLN A 182 5.29 -6.78 -5.84
CA GLN A 182 6.55 -7.05 -6.51
C GLN A 182 6.69 -6.16 -7.74
N LEU A 183 7.85 -5.56 -7.89
CA LEU A 183 8.27 -4.77 -9.05
C LEU A 183 9.67 -5.24 -9.47
N LEU A 184 10.03 -5.04 -10.73
CA LEU A 184 11.42 -5.11 -11.20
C LEU A 184 11.97 -3.71 -11.45
N GLY A 185 13.23 -3.48 -11.10
CA GLY A 185 13.91 -2.22 -11.39
C GLY A 185 15.06 -1.93 -10.44
N ALA A 186 16.03 -1.15 -10.91
CA ALA A 186 17.12 -0.67 -10.06
C ALA A 186 16.62 0.47 -9.15
N LEU A 187 17.05 0.46 -7.89
CA LEU A 187 16.84 1.55 -6.94
C LEU A 187 18.20 2.12 -6.47
N PRO A 188 18.23 3.39 -6.00
CA PRO A 188 19.40 3.99 -5.38
C PRO A 188 19.90 3.25 -4.14
N ASP A 189 21.10 3.59 -3.67
CA ASP A 189 21.73 2.95 -2.52
C ASP A 189 20.85 2.91 -1.25
N LYS A 190 20.80 1.74 -0.62
CA LYS A 190 20.10 1.45 0.65
C LYS A 190 18.59 1.81 0.63
N PRO A 191 17.79 1.32 -0.33
CA PRO A 191 16.40 1.72 -0.48
C PRO A 191 15.47 1.10 0.59
N ILE A 192 15.95 0.13 1.36
CA ILE A 192 15.13 -0.61 2.32
C ILE A 192 14.72 0.30 3.49
N ASN A 193 13.43 0.27 3.81
CA ASN A 193 12.71 1.16 4.73
C ASN A 193 12.50 2.61 4.25
N HIS A 194 12.91 2.99 3.05
CA HIS A 194 12.55 4.29 2.48
C HIS A 194 11.13 4.27 1.89
N PHE A 195 10.48 5.44 1.84
CA PHE A 195 9.21 5.63 1.14
C PHE A 195 9.51 6.16 -0.26
N TYR A 196 9.05 5.50 -1.31
CA TYR A 196 9.26 5.95 -2.67
C TYR A 196 7.95 6.38 -3.33
N ASP A 197 8.07 7.37 -4.21
CA ASP A 197 7.15 7.57 -5.33
C ASP A 197 7.74 6.86 -6.56
N LEU A 198 6.98 5.94 -7.16
CA LEU A 198 7.42 5.12 -8.28
C LEU A 198 6.45 5.28 -9.44
N LYS A 199 6.98 5.69 -10.60
CA LYS A 199 6.31 5.53 -11.89
C LYS A 199 6.74 4.18 -12.45
N VAL A 200 5.76 3.36 -12.80
CA VAL A 200 5.94 1.96 -13.17
C VAL A 200 5.19 1.72 -14.48
N LYS A 201 5.79 0.95 -15.39
CA LYS A 201 5.17 0.49 -16.64
C LYS A 201 5.00 -1.02 -16.57
N LEU A 202 3.86 -1.50 -17.00
CA LEU A 202 3.59 -2.91 -17.24
C LEU A 202 4.23 -3.31 -18.57
N LEU A 203 5.03 -4.38 -18.57
CA LEU A 203 5.68 -4.98 -19.73
C LEU A 203 5.74 -6.49 -19.52
N ASP A 204 5.31 -7.31 -20.48
CA ASP A 204 5.32 -8.78 -20.39
C ASP A 204 4.66 -9.32 -19.10
N ASN A 205 3.51 -8.73 -18.70
CA ASN A 205 2.82 -9.00 -17.42
C ASN A 205 3.63 -8.68 -16.14
N VAL A 206 4.76 -7.98 -16.25
CA VAL A 206 5.65 -7.60 -15.14
C VAL A 206 5.66 -6.08 -14.94
N LEU A 207 5.54 -5.66 -13.67
CA LEU A 207 5.59 -4.25 -13.29
C LEU A 207 7.04 -3.75 -13.15
N THR A 208 7.48 -2.93 -14.10
CA THR A 208 8.85 -2.42 -14.21
C THR A 208 8.96 -0.94 -13.82
N ILE A 209 9.86 -0.60 -12.91
CA ILE A 209 10.10 0.77 -12.44
C ILE A 209 10.78 1.59 -13.53
N GLN A 210 10.13 2.69 -13.94
CA GLN A 210 10.64 3.66 -14.91
C GLN A 210 11.34 4.83 -14.22
N THR A 211 10.73 5.40 -13.17
CA THR A 211 11.35 6.46 -12.36
C THR A 211 11.07 6.25 -10.88
N CYS A 212 12.04 6.56 -10.03
CA CYS A 212 11.90 6.51 -8.57
C CYS A 212 12.31 7.84 -7.90
N GLU A 213 11.48 8.31 -6.97
CA GLU A 213 11.76 9.46 -6.11
C GLU A 213 11.78 9.00 -4.65
N ASP A 214 12.90 9.21 -3.95
CA ASP A 214 13.03 8.88 -2.52
C ASP A 214 12.41 9.98 -1.64
N MET A 215 11.31 9.65 -0.97
CA MET A 215 10.61 10.52 -0.01
C MET A 215 11.10 10.33 1.44
N GLY A 216 12.23 9.63 1.60
CA GLY A 216 12.99 9.46 2.83
C GLY A 216 12.55 8.32 3.73
N TYR A 217 13.35 8.11 4.77
CA TYR A 217 13.24 6.97 5.68
C TYR A 217 11.89 6.88 6.44
N VAL A 218 11.27 5.70 6.40
CA VAL A 218 10.07 5.34 7.16
C VAL A 218 10.47 4.73 8.49
N ASN A 219 10.43 5.56 9.52
CA ASN A 219 10.83 5.15 10.86
C ASN A 219 9.80 4.20 11.50
N ASN A 220 10.04 2.88 11.41
CA ASN A 220 9.21 1.83 12.04
C ASN A 220 9.32 1.79 13.59
N ARG A 221 9.73 2.89 14.24
CA ARG A 221 9.78 2.99 15.72
C ARG A 221 8.39 2.73 16.30
N ARG A 222 8.26 1.60 17.00
CA ARG A 222 7.14 1.33 17.90
C ARG A 222 7.08 2.46 18.93
N LYS A 223 6.05 3.32 18.88
CA LYS A 223 5.65 4.17 20.02
C LYS A 223 5.17 3.23 21.13
N GLY A 224 6.11 2.70 21.92
CA GLY A 224 5.83 1.59 22.84
C GLY A 224 7.07 0.95 23.47
N GLY A 225 8.20 1.65 23.54
CA GLY A 225 9.28 1.30 24.46
C GLY A 225 9.14 2.15 25.72
N LYS A 226 8.90 1.51 26.88
CA LYS A 226 8.89 2.21 28.17
C LYS A 226 10.21 3.00 28.35
N PRO A 227 10.20 4.20 28.95
CA PRO A 227 11.44 4.83 29.38
C PRO A 227 12.21 3.85 30.26
N GLY A 228 13.52 3.76 30.04
CA GLY A 228 14.41 2.94 30.85
C GLY A 228 14.50 3.46 32.27
N GLY A 229 13.51 3.13 33.10
CA GLY A 229 13.56 3.28 34.55
C GLY A 229 14.60 2.32 35.09
N GLY A 230 15.87 2.75 35.02
CA GLY A 230 17.00 1.98 35.49
C GLY A 230 16.83 1.68 36.98
N ARG A 231 16.52 0.44 37.31
CA ARG A 231 16.64 -0.07 38.67
C ARG A 231 18.11 -0.05 39.03
N ARG A 232 18.56 1.06 39.63
CA ARG A 232 19.83 1.12 40.36
C ARG A 232 19.74 0.05 41.43
N PHE A 233 20.51 -1.02 41.27
CA PHE A 233 20.66 -2.05 42.28
C PHE A 233 21.49 -1.45 43.41
N ASP A 234 20.81 -0.93 44.44
CA ASP A 234 21.46 -0.20 45.54
C ASP A 234 22.24 -1.19 46.41
N SER A 235 23.51 -1.37 46.10
CA SER A 235 24.43 -2.30 46.76
C SER A 235 24.87 -1.75 48.12
N LYS A 236 23.94 -1.72 49.09
CA LYS A 236 24.13 -1.10 50.40
C LYS A 236 23.96 -2.08 51.55
N PHE A 237 24.80 -3.11 51.58
CA PHE A 237 25.02 -3.93 52.79
C PHE A 237 26.52 -4.09 53.07
N LYS A 238 27.04 -3.23 53.97
CA LYS A 238 28.29 -3.45 54.70
C LYS A 238 27.91 -3.97 56.10
N GLY A 239 28.42 -5.14 56.51
CA GLY A 239 28.21 -5.67 57.86
C GLY A 239 28.55 -7.16 58.02
N LYS A 240 29.81 -7.45 58.41
CA LYS A 240 30.25 -8.72 59.03
C LYS A 240 30.05 -8.63 60.57
N PRO A 241 30.36 -9.65 61.42
CA PRO A 241 30.67 -11.09 61.20
C PRO A 241 29.90 -12.07 62.14
N GLN A 242 30.05 -13.40 61.95
CA GLN A 242 30.49 -14.43 62.94
C GLN A 242 30.15 -15.86 62.43
N ILE A 243 31.16 -16.72 62.23
CA ILE A 243 31.59 -17.84 63.10
C ILE A 243 30.53 -18.94 63.32
N ALA A 244 30.68 -20.09 62.65
CA ALA A 244 30.82 -21.45 63.23
C ALA A 244 30.53 -22.58 62.21
N GLY A 245 31.33 -23.65 62.23
CA GLY A 245 30.86 -25.00 61.89
C GLY A 245 30.99 -25.53 60.44
N SER A 246 31.82 -26.57 60.30
CA SER A 246 31.50 -27.81 59.57
C SER A 246 31.43 -27.84 58.02
N LYS A 247 32.42 -28.53 57.43
CA LYS A 247 32.31 -29.33 56.18
C LYS A 247 31.37 -30.56 56.42
N PRO A 248 31.01 -31.41 55.43
CA PRO A 248 31.31 -31.43 53.98
C PRO A 248 29.99 -31.18 53.18
N ALA A 249 29.68 -31.64 51.96
CA ALA A 249 30.31 -32.57 51.01
C ALA A 249 29.90 -32.27 49.55
N SER A 250 30.50 -33.00 48.60
CA SER A 250 30.17 -33.01 47.17
C SER A 250 29.42 -34.28 46.76
N THR A 251 28.48 -34.18 45.82
CA THR A 251 28.10 -35.30 44.94
C THR A 251 27.93 -34.82 43.49
N VAL A 252 28.44 -35.63 42.56
CA VAL A 252 28.49 -35.39 41.12
C VAL A 252 27.18 -35.85 40.47
N ARG A 253 26.77 -35.22 39.36
CA ARG A 253 25.71 -35.77 38.50
C ARG A 253 26.13 -35.72 37.03
N GLU A 254 26.09 -36.88 36.39
CA GLU A 254 26.67 -37.12 35.06
C GLU A 254 25.72 -36.73 33.91
N LYS A 255 26.26 -36.71 32.68
CA LYS A 255 25.55 -36.36 31.44
C LYS A 255 24.88 -37.59 30.80
N PRO A 256 23.72 -37.45 30.11
CA PRO A 256 23.08 -38.57 29.40
C PRO A 256 23.76 -38.94 28.07
N VAL A 257 23.62 -40.21 27.68
CA VAL A 257 24.21 -40.86 26.48
C VAL A 257 23.23 -40.79 25.28
N PRO A 258 23.71 -40.69 24.00
CA PRO A 258 22.84 -40.57 22.82
C PRO A 258 22.25 -41.91 22.32
N ARG A 259 21.13 -41.83 21.57
CA ARG A 259 20.39 -42.99 21.01
C ARG A 259 21.02 -43.58 19.72
N PRO A 260 20.84 -44.89 19.46
CA PRO A 260 21.32 -45.57 18.25
C PRO A 260 20.40 -45.37 17.03
N LYS A 261 20.95 -45.63 15.83
CA LYS A 261 20.27 -45.57 14.52
C LYS A 261 19.64 -46.93 14.13
N PRO A 262 18.56 -46.96 13.32
CA PRO A 262 17.95 -48.20 12.83
C PRO A 262 18.80 -48.90 11.74
N LYS A 263 18.60 -50.21 11.59
CA LYS A 263 19.19 -51.05 10.53
C LYS A 263 18.26 -51.19 9.33
N THR A 264 18.86 -51.46 8.17
CA THR A 264 18.21 -51.93 6.93
C THR A 264 18.16 -53.46 6.88
N GLU A 265 16.98 -53.98 6.56
CA GLU A 265 16.66 -55.29 5.95
C GLU A 265 15.45 -54.99 5.02
N GLY A 266 15.27 -55.62 3.87
CA GLY A 266 16.08 -56.58 3.11
C GLY A 266 15.50 -56.73 1.71
#